data_AF-A0A2V5RQW4-F1
#
_entry.id   AF-A0A2V5RQW4-F1
#
_cell.length_a   1.000
_cell.length_b   1.000
_cell.length_c   1.000
_cell.angle_alpha   90.00
_cell.angle_beta   90.00
_cell.angle_gamma   90.00
#
_symmetry.space_group_name_H-M   'P 1'
#
loop_
_entity.id
_entity.type
_entity.pdbx_description
1 polymer ?
#
loop_
_entity_poly.entity_id
_entity_poly.type
_entity_poly.pdbx_seq_one_letter_code
_entity_poly.pdbx_strand_id
1 'polypeptide(L)'
;YWTSFFPAVLVLGLGMAITVAPLTTTVMSSIPQHRAGVASGVNNAVARTASLVAIAVLGVVMLHVFRTNLDRRLMSTNLPVSAAQSVRAQSTKLAAIAVPENLDPGTQQLIRRVIDESFVSGFRSVMAIGAALAAASALTALFWIGETPRVRPAR
;
A
#
# COMPACT_ATOMS: atom_id res chain seq x y z
N TYR A 1 10.71 -9.89 -12.75
CA TYR A 1 9.28 -10.20 -12.57
C TYR A 1 9.09 -11.48 -11.76
N TRP A 2 9.44 -12.66 -12.29
CA TRP A 2 9.24 -13.97 -11.64
C TRP A 2 9.91 -14.14 -10.28
N THR A 3 11.07 -13.54 -10.09
CA THR A 3 11.83 -13.60 -8.82
C THR A 3 11.62 -12.37 -7.94
N SER A 4 11.05 -11.29 -8.48
CA SER A 4 11.00 -9.99 -7.82
C SER A 4 9.60 -9.62 -7.32
N PHE A 5 8.59 -9.73 -8.17
CA PHE A 5 7.22 -9.31 -7.86
C PHE A 5 6.29 -10.50 -7.63
N PHE A 6 6.41 -11.53 -8.47
CA PHE A 6 5.51 -12.68 -8.44
C PHE A 6 5.44 -13.39 -7.07
N PRO A 7 6.57 -13.69 -6.39
CA PRO A 7 6.51 -14.37 -5.10
C PRO A 7 5.85 -13.50 -4.02
N ALA A 8 6.15 -12.21 -4.02
CA ALA A 8 5.56 -11.26 -3.08
C ALA A 8 4.05 -11.11 -3.28
N VAL A 9 3.59 -11.02 -4.53
CA VAL A 9 2.16 -10.92 -4.87
C VAL A 9 1.42 -12.22 -4.52
N LEU A 10 2.03 -13.39 -4.75
CA LEU A 10 1.45 -14.67 -4.35
C LEU A 10 1.27 -14.76 -2.84
N VAL A 11 2.30 -14.42 -2.06
CA VAL A 11 2.23 -14.43 -0.59
C VAL A 11 1.16 -13.47 -0.09
N LEU A 12 1.09 -12.26 -0.66
CA LEU A 12 0.04 -11.29 -0.34
C LEU A 12 -1.35 -11.83 -0.67
N GLY A 13 -1.54 -12.39 -1.86
CA GLY A 13 -2.83 -12.94 -2.31
C GLY A 13 -3.30 -14.11 -1.45
N LEU A 14 -2.39 -15.03 -1.11
CA LEU A 14 -2.68 -16.14 -0.19
C LEU A 14 -3.05 -15.63 1.21
N GLY A 15 -2.27 -14.67 1.74
CA GLY A 15 -2.54 -14.06 3.04
C GLY A 15 -3.92 -13.39 3.08
N MET A 16 -4.30 -12.67 2.02
CA MET A 16 -5.63 -12.08 1.90
C MET A 16 -6.73 -13.15 1.83
N ALA A 17 -6.54 -14.22 1.05
CA ALA A 17 -7.54 -15.27 0.89
C ALA A 17 -7.84 -16.00 2.21
N ILE A 18 -6.81 -16.32 3.00
CA ILE A 18 -6.98 -17.04 4.27
C ILE A 18 -7.49 -16.15 5.41
N THR A 19 -7.39 -14.81 5.30
CA THR A 19 -7.78 -13.89 6.37
C THR A 19 -9.15 -13.24 6.13
N VAL A 20 -9.40 -12.73 4.93
CA VAL A 20 -10.57 -11.87 4.66
C VAL A 20 -11.89 -12.62 4.80
N ALA A 21 -11.98 -13.83 4.25
CA ALA A 21 -13.20 -14.61 4.30
C ALA A 21 -13.55 -15.05 5.74
N PRO A 22 -12.65 -15.72 6.51
CA PRO A 22 -12.95 -16.09 7.88
C PRO A 22 -13.24 -14.89 8.79
N LEU A 23 -12.52 -13.77 8.64
CA LEU A 23 -12.75 -12.58 9.47
C LEU A 23 -14.17 -12.05 9.33
N THR A 24 -14.66 -11.95 8.09
CA THR A 24 -16.02 -11.51 7.81
C THR A 24 -17.04 -12.47 8.40
N THR A 25 -16.82 -13.78 8.24
CA THR A 25 -17.68 -14.82 8.82
C THR A 25 -17.71 -14.75 10.34
N THR A 26 -16.57 -14.59 11.00
CA THR A 26 -16.49 -14.48 12.47
C THR A 26 -17.31 -13.31 12.97
N VAL A 27 -17.14 -12.12 12.38
CA VAL A 27 -17.92 -10.92 12.76
C VAL A 27 -19.41 -11.16 12.57
N MET A 28 -19.83 -11.69 11.42
CA MET A 28 -21.26 -11.93 11.14
C MET A 28 -21.86 -13.02 12.04
N SER A 29 -21.10 -14.06 12.37
CA SER A 29 -21.56 -15.17 13.22
C SER A 29 -21.78 -14.76 14.68
N SER A 30 -21.17 -13.67 15.13
CA SER A 30 -21.34 -13.14 16.48
C SER A 30 -22.66 -12.39 16.70
N ILE A 31 -23.46 -12.20 15.64
CA ILE A 31 -24.64 -11.33 15.65
C ILE A 31 -25.91 -12.18 15.45
N PRO A 32 -26.98 -11.94 16.24
CA PRO A 32 -28.26 -12.63 16.05
C PRO A 32 -28.82 -12.47 14.63
N GLN A 33 -29.39 -13.54 14.05
CA GLN A 33 -29.85 -13.55 12.66
C GLN A 33 -30.80 -12.40 12.29
N HIS A 34 -31.67 -11.97 13.21
CA HIS A 34 -32.60 -10.86 12.98
C HIS A 34 -31.91 -9.49 12.76
N ARG A 35 -30.60 -9.37 13.05
CA ARG A 35 -29.78 -8.15 12.82
C ARG A 35 -28.70 -8.32 11.76
N ALA A 36 -28.63 -9.47 11.09
CA ALA A 36 -27.56 -9.77 10.12
C ALA A 36 -27.50 -8.75 8.96
N GLY A 37 -28.66 -8.24 8.51
CA GLY A 37 -28.72 -7.19 7.50
C GLY A 37 -28.06 -5.87 7.94
N VAL A 38 -28.35 -5.42 9.17
CA VAL A 38 -27.75 -4.22 9.76
C VAL A 38 -26.24 -4.41 9.95
N ALA A 39 -25.83 -5.58 10.46
CA ALA A 39 -24.43 -5.92 10.66
C ALA A 39 -23.61 -5.89 9.36
N SER A 40 -24.10 -6.52 8.30
CA SER A 40 -23.46 -6.51 6.99
C SER A 40 -23.40 -5.10 6.41
N GLY A 41 -24.46 -4.30 6.58
CA GLY A 41 -24.48 -2.89 6.19
C GLY A 41 -23.38 -2.07 6.88
N VAL A 42 -23.25 -2.21 8.20
CA VAL A 42 -22.18 -1.55 8.98
C VAL A 42 -20.80 -2.01 8.53
N ASN A 43 -20.57 -3.33 8.37
CA ASN A 43 -19.30 -3.87 7.91
C ASN A 43 -18.88 -3.30 6.54
N ASN A 44 -19.82 -3.24 5.60
CA ASN A 44 -19.56 -2.67 4.27
C ASN A 44 -19.28 -1.17 4.33
N ALA A 45 -20.03 -0.42 5.15
CA ALA A 45 -19.81 1.01 5.34
C ALA A 45 -18.41 1.28 5.93
N VAL A 46 -18.02 0.54 6.98
CA VAL A 46 -16.70 0.64 7.60
C VAL A 46 -15.60 0.26 6.60
N ALA A 47 -15.73 -0.86 5.89
CA ALA A 47 -14.73 -1.29 4.91
C ALA A 47 -14.50 -0.26 3.80
N ARG A 48 -15.58 0.36 3.29
CA ARG A 48 -15.50 1.40 2.27
C ARG A 48 -14.90 2.69 2.80
N THR A 49 -15.29 3.12 4.00
CA THR A 49 -14.67 4.31 4.62
C THR A 49 -13.20 4.08 4.90
N ALA A 50 -12.83 2.92 5.42
CA ALA A 50 -11.44 2.55 5.68
C ALA A 50 -10.60 2.53 4.40
N SER A 51 -11.13 2.01 3.30
CA SER A 51 -10.41 2.00 2.01
C SER A 51 -10.19 3.41 1.46
N LEU A 52 -11.18 4.30 1.55
CA LEU A 52 -11.04 5.70 1.14
C LEU A 52 -9.98 6.44 1.96
N VAL A 53 -10.01 6.28 3.29
CA VAL A 53 -9.01 6.86 4.19
C VAL A 53 -7.62 6.31 3.89
N ALA A 54 -7.49 5.00 3.69
CA ALA A 54 -6.23 4.38 3.35
C ALA A 54 -5.66 4.91 2.02
N ILE A 55 -6.48 5.03 0.97
CA ILE A 55 -6.06 5.59 -0.32
C ILE A 55 -5.54 7.02 -0.14
N ALA A 56 -6.27 7.86 0.60
CA ALA A 56 -5.87 9.24 0.83
C ALA A 56 -4.53 9.33 1.59
N VAL A 57 -4.40 8.63 2.72
CA VAL A 57 -3.20 8.67 3.57
C VAL A 57 -2.00 8.08 2.85
N LEU A 58 -2.14 6.90 2.24
CA LEU A 58 -1.03 6.24 1.55
C LEU A 58 -0.61 7.00 0.29
N GLY A 59 -1.55 7.67 -0.40
CA GLY A 59 -1.24 8.57 -1.52
C GLY A 59 -0.38 9.77 -1.10
N VAL A 60 -0.70 10.40 0.03
CA VAL A 60 0.11 11.49 0.60
C VAL A 60 1.51 11.00 0.97
N VAL A 61 1.59 9.84 1.66
CA VAL A 61 2.88 9.23 2.01
C VAL A 61 3.71 8.93 0.75
N MET A 62 3.09 8.32 -0.26
CA MET A 62 3.74 7.99 -1.53
C MET A 62 4.33 9.24 -2.17
N LEU A 63 3.53 10.30 -2.33
CA LEU A 63 3.97 11.54 -2.96
C LEU A 63 5.07 12.23 -2.14
N HIS A 64 4.94 12.26 -0.81
CA HIS A 64 5.92 12.88 0.08
C HIS A 64 7.27 12.18 0.03
N VAL A 65 7.30 10.85 0.16
CA VAL A 65 8.52 10.04 0.09
C VAL A 65 9.14 10.12 -1.30
N PHE A 66 8.32 10.05 -2.36
CA PHE A 66 8.77 10.19 -3.74
C PHE A 66 9.48 11.54 -3.95
N ARG A 67 8.84 12.67 -3.61
CA ARG A 67 9.40 14.02 -3.79
C ARG A 67 10.71 14.19 -3.05
N THR A 68 10.79 13.72 -1.80
CA THR A 68 11.99 13.82 -0.99
C THR A 68 13.16 13.02 -1.58
N ASN A 69 12.91 11.81 -2.06
CA ASN A 69 13.94 10.99 -2.70
C ASN A 69 14.33 11.54 -4.07
N LEU A 70 13.37 12.03 -4.85
CA LEU A 70 13.59 12.67 -6.13
C LEU A 70 14.50 13.90 -5.97
N ASP A 71 14.19 14.78 -5.03
CA ASP A 71 14.98 15.98 -4.77
C ASP A 71 16.40 15.65 -4.32
N ARG A 72 16.57 14.69 -3.39
CA ARG A 72 17.90 14.23 -2.95
C ARG A 72 18.74 13.70 -4.12
N ARG A 73 18.13 12.88 -4.98
CA ARG A 73 18.82 12.26 -6.12
C ARG A 73 19.14 13.27 -7.20
N LEU A 74 18.23 14.19 -7.52
CA LEU A 74 18.48 15.29 -8.43
C LEU A 74 19.63 16.17 -7.93
N MET A 75 19.73 16.44 -6.62
CA MET A 75 20.84 17.19 -6.03
C MET A 75 22.18 16.45 -6.11
N SER A 76 22.18 15.11 -6.03
CA SER A 76 23.41 14.32 -6.21
C SER A 76 23.86 14.18 -7.67
N THR A 77 23.07 14.70 -8.61
CA THR A 77 23.33 14.57 -10.05
C THR A 77 23.69 15.93 -10.64
N ASN A 78 24.72 16.00 -11.49
CA ASN A 78 25.14 17.26 -12.12
C ASN A 78 24.26 17.60 -13.35
N LEU A 79 22.94 17.69 -13.15
CA LEU A 79 21.97 17.98 -14.21
C LEU A 79 21.84 19.48 -14.48
N PRO A 80 21.49 19.88 -15.72
CA PRO A 80 21.07 21.25 -15.99
C PRO A 80 19.91 21.67 -15.08
N VAL A 81 19.98 22.89 -14.54
CA VAL A 81 18.98 23.41 -13.60
C VAL A 81 17.58 23.41 -14.20
N SER A 82 17.46 23.73 -15.49
CA SER A 82 16.20 23.71 -16.23
C SER A 82 15.55 22.32 -16.28
N ALA A 83 16.35 21.27 -16.51
CA ALA A 83 15.88 19.89 -16.54
C ALA A 83 15.44 19.42 -15.13
N ALA A 84 16.21 19.77 -14.09
CA ALA A 84 15.83 19.44 -12.72
C ALA A 84 14.53 20.16 -12.30
N GLN A 85 14.34 21.41 -12.70
CA GLN A 85 13.11 22.18 -12.44
C GLN A 85 11.89 21.59 -13.18
N SER A 86 12.03 21.20 -14.45
CA SER A 86 10.93 20.60 -15.21
C SER A 86 10.48 19.26 -14.63
N VAL A 87 11.41 18.47 -14.10
CA VAL A 87 11.11 17.21 -13.39
C VAL A 87 10.40 17.48 -12.06
N ARG A 88 10.90 18.43 -11.25
CA ARG A 88 10.28 18.81 -9.97
C ARG A 88 8.86 19.35 -10.12
N ALA A 89 8.62 20.18 -11.13
CA ALA A 89 7.31 20.74 -11.43
C ALA A 89 6.26 19.66 -11.75
N GLN A 90 6.71 18.52 -12.28
CA GLN A 90 5.87 17.38 -12.62
C GLN A 90 5.81 16.30 -11.53
N SER A 91 6.39 16.53 -10.35
CA SER A 91 6.53 15.50 -9.30
C SER A 91 5.22 14.85 -8.84
N THR A 92 4.08 15.52 -9.02
CA THR A 92 2.74 14.95 -8.77
C THR A 92 2.36 13.81 -9.72
N LYS A 93 3.00 13.73 -10.89
CA LYS A 93 2.83 12.63 -11.87
C LYS A 93 3.58 11.35 -11.49
N LEU A 94 4.44 11.38 -10.47
CA LEU A 94 5.19 10.22 -9.98
C LEU A 94 6.03 9.55 -11.10
N ALA A 95 5.83 8.26 -11.38
CA ALA A 95 6.52 7.55 -12.44
C ALA A 95 6.16 8.04 -13.86
N ALA A 96 5.09 8.80 -14.02
CA ALA A 96 4.64 9.33 -15.30
C ALA A 96 5.20 10.74 -15.62
N ILE A 97 6.27 11.17 -14.92
CA ILE A 97 6.99 12.40 -15.28
C ILE A 97 7.53 12.28 -16.71
N ALA A 98 7.22 13.27 -17.54
CA ALA A 98 7.78 13.34 -18.88
C ALA A 98 9.23 13.83 -18.82
N VAL A 99 10.13 13.07 -19.45
CA VAL A 99 11.56 13.41 -19.54
C VAL A 99 11.78 14.38 -20.70
N PRO A 100 12.53 15.47 -20.50
CA PRO A 100 12.80 16.43 -21.58
C PRO A 100 13.52 15.77 -22.77
N GLU A 101 12.99 15.95 -23.97
CA GLU A 101 13.50 15.32 -25.21
C GLU A 101 14.73 16.03 -25.79
N ASN A 102 14.97 17.28 -25.40
CA ASN A 102 16.06 18.12 -25.87
C ASN A 102 17.42 17.86 -25.18
N LEU A 103 17.53 16.77 -24.42
CA LEU A 103 18.73 16.36 -23.70
C LEU A 103 19.39 15.18 -24.40
N ASP A 104 20.69 15.01 -24.17
CA ASP A 104 21.41 13.84 -24.66
C ASP A 104 20.81 12.53 -24.09
N PRO A 105 20.89 11.40 -24.83
CA PRO A 105 20.28 10.14 -24.40
C PRO A 105 20.77 9.63 -23.03
N GLY A 106 22.02 9.93 -22.66
CA GLY A 106 22.60 9.55 -21.38
C GLY A 106 21.93 10.28 -20.22
N THR A 107 21.78 11.60 -20.35
CA THR A 107 21.05 12.43 -19.40
C THR A 107 19.58 12.02 -19.29
N GLN A 108 18.92 11.70 -20.41
CA GLN A 108 17.54 11.21 -20.38
C GLN A 108 17.42 9.89 -19.59
N GLN A 109 18.31 8.92 -19.82
CA GLN A 109 18.33 7.67 -19.06
C GLN A 109 18.61 7.89 -17.58
N LEU A 110 19.50 8.83 -17.24
CA LEU A 110 19.79 9.20 -15.87
C LEU A 110 18.56 9.79 -15.16
N ILE A 111 17.82 10.68 -15.83
CA ILE A 111 16.56 11.22 -15.30
C ILE A 111 15.53 10.11 -15.10
N ARG A 112 15.35 9.21 -16.08
CA ARG A 112 14.44 8.05 -15.95
C ARG A 112 14.78 7.20 -14.74
N ARG A 113 16.05 6.85 -14.58
CA ARG A 113 16.54 6.07 -13.44
C ARG A 113 16.28 6.76 -12.10
N VAL A 114 16.53 8.07 -12.02
CA VAL A 114 16.26 8.86 -10.82
C VAL A 114 14.76 8.86 -10.48
N ILE A 115 13.88 8.98 -11.48
CA ILE A 115 12.42 8.90 -11.29
C ILE A 115 12.03 7.50 -10.80
N ASP A 116 12.50 6.44 -11.48
CA ASP A 116 12.15 5.05 -11.16
C ASP A 116 12.60 4.66 -9.74
N GLU A 117 13.84 4.97 -9.38
CA GLU A 117 14.36 4.63 -8.05
C GLU A 117 13.66 5.44 -6.94
N SER A 118 13.25 6.68 -7.22
CA SER A 118 12.45 7.48 -6.30
C SER A 118 11.04 6.92 -6.14
N PHE A 119 10.42 6.47 -7.23
CA PHE A 119 9.11 5.84 -7.23
C PHE A 119 9.12 4.54 -6.44
N VAL A 120 10.10 3.68 -6.68
CA VAL A 120 10.29 2.43 -5.93
C VAL A 120 10.49 2.71 -4.44
N SER A 121 11.20 3.78 -4.07
CA SER A 121 11.39 4.17 -2.67
C SER A 121 10.08 4.56 -1.99
N GLY A 122 9.23 5.34 -2.67
CA GLY A 122 7.87 5.64 -2.21
C GLY A 122 7.02 4.39 -2.07
N PHE A 123 7.01 3.53 -3.10
CA PHE A 123 6.22 2.29 -3.12
C PHE A 123 6.62 1.35 -1.98
N ARG A 124 7.92 1.18 -1.73
CA ARG A 124 8.43 0.39 -0.60
C ARG A 124 7.97 0.92 0.76
N SER A 125 7.89 2.24 0.92
CA SER A 125 7.42 2.86 2.17
C SER A 125 5.94 2.60 2.41
N VAL A 126 5.11 2.71 1.37
CA VAL A 126 3.68 2.34 1.43
C VAL A 126 3.51 0.86 1.78
N MET A 127 4.27 -0.03 1.13
CA MET A 127 4.24 -1.47 1.41
C MET A 127 4.68 -1.78 2.86
N ALA A 128 5.69 -1.09 3.38
CA ALA A 128 6.14 -1.26 4.76
C ALA A 128 5.07 -0.85 5.79
N ILE A 129 4.35 0.25 5.53
CA ILE A 129 3.22 0.66 6.37
C ILE A 129 2.12 -0.41 6.33
N GLY A 130 1.77 -0.91 5.14
CA GLY A 130 0.78 -1.98 5.00
C GLY A 130 1.19 -3.26 5.76
N ALA A 131 2.45 -3.66 5.65
CA ALA A 131 2.99 -4.81 6.37
C ALA A 131 2.95 -4.60 7.90
N ALA A 132 3.29 -3.40 8.38
CA ALA A 132 3.21 -3.07 9.81
C ALA A 132 1.77 -3.10 10.33
N LEU A 133 0.81 -2.58 9.58
CA LEU A 133 -0.61 -2.63 9.93
C LEU A 133 -1.14 -4.07 9.95
N ALA A 134 -0.73 -4.90 8.99
CA ALA A 134 -1.08 -6.32 8.96
C ALA A 134 -0.49 -7.06 10.17
N ALA A 135 0.78 -6.82 10.50
CA ALA A 135 1.43 -7.40 11.68
C ALA A 135 0.77 -6.95 12.98
N ALA A 136 0.44 -5.66 13.13
CA ALA A 136 -0.30 -5.15 14.27
C ALA A 136 -1.68 -5.81 14.40
N SER A 137 -2.39 -6.02 13.28
CA SER A 137 -3.69 -6.71 13.26
C SER A 137 -3.57 -8.19 13.66
N ALA A 138 -2.50 -8.86 13.25
CA ALA A 138 -2.23 -10.23 13.68
C ALA A 138 -1.93 -10.31 15.18
N LEU A 139 -1.17 -9.35 15.73
CA LEU A 139 -0.88 -9.28 17.16
C LEU A 139 -2.15 -9.03 17.97
N THR A 140 -3.01 -8.09 17.56
CA THR A 140 -4.28 -7.85 18.26
C THR A 140 -5.17 -9.08 18.24
N ALA A 141 -5.24 -9.80 17.12
CA ALA A 141 -5.96 -11.06 17.04
C ALA A 141 -5.40 -12.12 18.01
N LEU A 142 -4.07 -12.28 18.06
CA LEU A 142 -3.41 -13.25 18.96
C LEU A 142 -3.64 -12.95 20.44
N PHE A 143 -3.63 -11.69 20.85
CA PHE A 143 -3.82 -11.32 22.26
C PHE A 143 -5.28 -11.35 22.71
N TRP A 144 -6.23 -11.09 21.81
CA TRP A 144 -7.65 -10.91 22.18
C TRP A 144 -8.55 -12.09 21.84
N ILE A 145 -8.18 -12.93 20.86
CA ILE A 145 -8.92 -14.15 20.52
C ILE A 145 -8.40 -15.29 21.41
N GLY A 146 -8.97 -15.42 22.61
CA GLY A 146 -8.77 -16.59 23.46
C GLY A 146 -9.49 -17.82 22.91
N GLU A 147 -8.98 -19.03 23.19
CA GLU A 147 -9.62 -20.30 22.81
C GLU A 147 -11.06 -20.35 23.34
N THR A 148 -12.06 -20.23 22.46
CA THR A 148 -13.45 -20.51 22.85
C THR A 148 -13.57 -21.97 23.28
N PRO A 149 -14.08 -22.27 24.50
CA PRO A 149 -14.25 -23.63 24.98
C PRO A 149 -15.12 -24.43 24.00
N ARG A 150 -14.67 -25.62 23.60
CA ARG A 150 -15.45 -26.55 22.77
C ARG A 150 -16.78 -26.83 23.46
N VAL A 151 -17.89 -26.35 22.90
CA VAL A 151 -19.24 -26.72 23.34
C VAL A 151 -19.38 -28.23 23.14
N ARG A 152 -19.39 -29.01 24.24
CA ARG A 152 -19.65 -30.45 24.19
C ARG A 152 -21.09 -30.66 23.69
N PRO A 153 -21.32 -31.55 22.70
CA PRO A 153 -22.67 -31.88 22.29
C PRO A 153 -23.42 -32.52 23.47
N ALA A 154 -24.63 -32.02 23.74
CA ALA A 154 -25.54 -32.64 24.71
C ALA A 154 -25.87 -34.07 24.23
N ARG A 155 -25.67 -35.04 25.12
CA ARG A 155 -26.10 -36.43 24.95
C ARG A 155 -27.59 -36.55 25.21
#